data_AF-A0A4Y2SZH6-F1
#
_entry.id   AF-A0A4Y2SZH6-F1
#
_cell.length_a   1.000
_cell.length_b   1.000
_cell.length_c   1.000
_cell.angle_alpha   90.00
_cell.angle_beta   90.00
_cell.angle_gamma   90.00
#
_symmetry.space_group_name_H-M   'P 1'
#
loop_
_entity.id
_entity.type
_entity.pdbx_description
1 polymer ?
#
loop_
_entity_poly.entity_id
_entity_poly.type
_entity_poly.pdbx_seq_one_letter_code
_entity_poly.pdbx_strand_id
1 'polypeptide(L)'
;MKKILLKVAKTRVLNFEELTTLVTQIEAILNSRPLCPLSVDPNDLQPLTPGHFMDLKAKFWSSWSLKYLSELQPRRRWIFPQPNLQEGQMVILKEGNKPLQWNLVPICKVIPSEYGLVRVVEVKTAAGVFRRAISKVVPLPLPEVEQPSNGEREVPV
;
A
#
# COMPACT_ATOMS: atom_id res chain seq x y z
N MET A 1 -18.16 19.68 -9.54
CA MET A 1 -19.06 19.21 -8.46
C MET A 1 -19.80 20.36 -7.77
N LYS A 2 -19.14 21.30 -7.05
CA LYS A 2 -19.79 22.40 -6.30
C LYS A 2 -20.86 23.18 -7.08
N LYS A 3 -20.59 23.60 -8.32
CA LYS A 3 -21.57 24.32 -9.17
C LYS A 3 -22.82 23.48 -9.52
N ILE A 4 -22.66 22.18 -9.75
CA ILE A 4 -23.76 21.27 -10.10
C ILE A 4 -24.61 21.00 -8.85
N LEU A 5 -23.94 20.74 -7.71
CA LEU A 5 -24.62 20.58 -6.43
C LEU A 5 -25.47 21.80 -6.08
N LEU A 6 -24.92 23.01 -6.18
CA LEU A 6 -25.65 24.26 -5.94
C LEU A 6 -26.82 24.46 -6.93
N LYS A 7 -26.66 24.05 -8.19
CA LYS A 7 -27.71 24.14 -9.21
C LYS A 7 -28.89 23.19 -8.93
N VAL A 8 -28.60 21.98 -8.44
CA VAL A 8 -29.63 20.95 -8.18
C VAL A 8 -30.27 21.13 -6.79
N ALA A 9 -29.47 21.39 -5.76
CA ALA A 9 -29.95 21.57 -4.39
C ALA A 9 -30.68 22.91 -4.18
N LYS A 10 -30.34 23.94 -4.97
CA LYS A 10 -30.86 25.32 -4.80
C LYS A 10 -30.76 25.78 -3.33
N THR A 11 -31.88 26.17 -2.71
CA THR A 11 -32.04 26.58 -1.30
C THR A 11 -32.73 25.52 -0.44
N ARG A 12 -32.85 24.27 -0.92
CA ARG A 12 -33.52 23.20 -0.17
C ARG A 12 -32.63 22.72 0.97
N VAL A 13 -33.19 22.62 2.18
CA VAL A 13 -32.54 21.94 3.29
C VAL A 13 -32.71 20.45 3.06
N LEU A 14 -31.62 19.77 2.71
CA LEU A 14 -31.60 18.34 2.44
C LEU A 14 -31.19 17.61 3.72
N ASN A 15 -31.85 16.49 4.01
CA ASN A 15 -31.40 15.59 5.06
C ASN A 15 -30.16 14.79 4.60
N PHE A 16 -29.53 14.07 5.52
CA PHE A 16 -28.30 13.33 5.24
C PHE A 16 -28.47 12.28 4.14
N GLU A 17 -29.59 11.56 4.13
CA GLU A 17 -29.87 10.52 3.13
C GLU A 17 -30.09 11.14 1.75
N GLU A 18 -30.94 12.16 1.66
CA GLU A 18 -31.21 12.91 0.43
C GLU A 18 -29.94 13.52 -0.17
N LEU A 19 -29.09 14.11 0.67
CA LEU A 19 -27.80 14.66 0.23
C LEU A 19 -26.89 13.57 -0.29
N THR A 20 -26.81 12.43 0.41
CA THR A 20 -25.97 11.28 0.01
C THR A 20 -26.43 10.72 -1.34
N THR A 21 -27.73 10.53 -1.52
CA THR A 21 -28.31 10.07 -2.79
C THR A 21 -28.02 11.07 -3.91
N LEU A 22 -28.21 12.37 -3.67
CA LEU A 22 -27.99 13.43 -4.65
C LEU A 22 -26.53 13.52 -5.08
N VAL A 23 -25.59 13.45 -4.12
CA VAL A 23 -24.15 13.45 -4.41
C VAL A 23 -23.78 12.21 -5.23
N THR A 24 -24.28 11.03 -4.86
CA THR A 24 -24.05 9.77 -5.59
C THR A 24 -24.52 9.86 -7.03
N GLN A 25 -25.71 10.42 -7.27
CA GLN A 25 -26.24 10.62 -8.63
C GLN A 25 -25.39 11.60 -9.45
N ILE A 26 -24.99 12.72 -8.84
CA ILE A 26 -24.14 13.72 -9.51
C ILE A 26 -22.77 13.12 -9.84
N GLU A 27 -22.19 12.32 -8.94
CA GLU A 27 -20.95 11.61 -9.18
C GLU A 27 -21.07 10.63 -10.35
N ALA A 28 -22.13 9.81 -10.38
CA ALA A 28 -22.37 8.87 -11.48
C ALA A 28 -22.47 9.58 -12.83
N ILE A 29 -23.15 10.73 -12.88
CA ILE A 29 -23.26 11.56 -14.10
C ILE A 29 -21.91 12.14 -14.50
N LEU A 30 -21.12 12.63 -13.54
CA LEU A 30 -19.80 13.18 -13.83
C LEU A 30 -18.81 12.11 -14.33
N ASN A 31 -18.86 10.91 -13.77
CA ASN A 31 -17.95 9.82 -14.12
C ASN A 31 -18.29 9.16 -15.46
N SER A 32 -19.55 9.19 -15.89
CA SER A 32 -20.02 8.65 -17.18
C SER A 32 -19.96 9.66 -18.33
N ARG A 33 -19.77 10.96 -18.04
CA ARG A 33 -19.76 11.99 -19.06
C ARG A 33 -18.47 11.92 -19.90
N PRO A 34 -18.55 11.84 -21.23
CA PRO A 34 -17.37 11.78 -22.08
C PRO A 34 -16.55 13.09 -22.01
N LEU A 35 -15.22 12.96 -21.89
CA LEU A 35 -14.27 14.07 -21.87
C LEU A 35 -13.96 14.57 -23.29
N CYS A 36 -14.13 13.72 -24.28
CA CYS A 36 -13.93 14.02 -25.68
C CYS A 36 -15.27 13.99 -26.42
N PRO A 37 -15.44 14.77 -27.51
CA PRO A 37 -16.55 14.57 -28.43
C PRO A 37 -16.60 13.09 -28.86
N LEU A 38 -17.81 12.52 -28.98
CA LEU A 38 -17.94 11.18 -29.54
C LEU A 38 -17.31 11.16 -30.94
N SER A 39 -16.40 10.21 -31.16
CA SER A 39 -15.85 9.97 -32.48
C SER A 39 -16.95 9.55 -33.43
N VAL A 40 -16.82 9.97 -34.70
CA VAL A 40 -17.71 9.56 -35.80
C VAL A 40 -17.30 8.22 -36.39
N ASP A 41 -16.16 7.66 -35.94
CA ASP A 41 -15.64 6.38 -36.41
C ASP A 41 -16.51 5.23 -35.85
N PRO A 42 -17.14 4.42 -36.73
CA PRO A 42 -17.95 3.27 -36.30
C PRO A 42 -17.15 2.17 -35.57
N ASN A 43 -15.82 2.22 -35.60
CA ASN A 43 -14.95 1.28 -34.88
C ASN A 43 -14.52 1.78 -33.49
N ASP A 44 -14.85 3.03 -33.13
CA ASP A 44 -14.54 3.62 -31.82
C ASP A 44 -15.67 3.34 -30.82
N LEU A 45 -15.55 2.20 -30.13
CA LEU A 45 -16.65 1.60 -29.37
C LEU A 45 -16.97 2.31 -28.04
N GLN A 46 -16.08 3.14 -27.49
CA GLN A 46 -16.36 3.85 -26.22
C GLN A 46 -15.63 5.19 -26.08
N PRO A 47 -16.34 6.28 -25.74
CA PRO A 47 -15.70 7.56 -25.48
C PRO A 47 -14.92 7.52 -24.16
N LEU A 48 -13.79 8.23 -24.10
CA LEU A 48 -13.00 8.35 -22.88
C LEU A 48 -13.77 9.16 -21.81
N THR A 49 -14.07 8.53 -20.68
CA THR A 49 -14.77 9.16 -19.55
C THR A 49 -13.85 9.36 -18.35
N PRO A 50 -14.15 10.27 -17.41
CA PRO A 50 -13.42 10.37 -16.14
C PRO A 50 -13.46 9.06 -15.34
N GLY A 51 -14.54 8.29 -15.46
CA GLY A 51 -14.67 6.96 -14.83
C GLY A 51 -13.54 6.02 -15.25
N HIS A 52 -13.13 6.03 -16.52
CA HIS A 52 -12.00 5.21 -16.98
C HIS A 52 -10.71 5.53 -16.22
N PHE A 53 -10.44 6.80 -15.90
CA PHE A 53 -9.26 7.18 -15.11
C PHE A 53 -9.36 6.74 -13.65
N MET A 54 -10.55 6.74 -13.06
CA MET A 54 -10.76 6.23 -11.70
C MET A 54 -10.53 4.72 -11.62
N ASP A 55 -11.02 3.99 -12.62
CA ASP A 55 -10.78 2.54 -12.75
C ASP A 55 -9.30 2.23 -12.98
N LEU A 56 -8.65 2.99 -13.86
CA LEU A 56 -7.22 2.87 -14.10
C LEU A 56 -6.41 3.18 -12.83
N LYS A 57 -6.80 4.19 -12.06
CA LYS A 57 -6.16 4.50 -10.78
C LYS A 57 -6.30 3.34 -9.80
N ALA A 58 -7.48 2.75 -9.67
CA ALA A 58 -7.70 1.60 -8.79
C ALA A 58 -6.88 0.37 -9.22
N LYS A 59 -6.89 0.03 -10.52
CA LYS A 59 -6.11 -1.07 -11.11
C LYS A 59 -4.60 -0.84 -11.00
N PHE A 60 -4.16 0.40 -11.24
CA PHE A 60 -2.77 0.79 -11.13
C PHE A 60 -2.29 0.63 -9.69
N TRP A 61 -2.98 1.19 -8.71
CA TRP A 61 -2.54 1.13 -7.32
C TRP A 61 -2.56 -0.28 -6.75
N SER A 62 -3.56 -1.11 -7.08
CA SER A 62 -3.60 -2.51 -6.65
C SER A 62 -2.46 -3.33 -7.24
N SER A 63 -2.15 -3.12 -8.53
CA SER A 63 -1.05 -3.79 -9.22
C SER A 63 0.30 -3.28 -8.74
N TRP A 64 0.45 -1.96 -8.61
CA TRP A 64 1.68 -1.30 -8.19
C TRP A 64 2.03 -1.67 -6.76
N SER A 65 1.10 -1.58 -5.80
CA SER A 65 1.40 -1.92 -4.41
C SER A 65 1.82 -3.39 -4.27
N LEU A 66 1.18 -4.28 -5.02
CA LEU A 66 1.52 -5.71 -5.01
C LEU A 66 2.88 -5.99 -5.64
N LYS A 67 3.16 -5.40 -6.81
CA LYS A 67 4.41 -5.58 -7.55
C LYS A 67 5.58 -4.89 -6.87
N TYR A 68 5.45 -3.60 -6.53
CA TYR A 68 6.49 -2.81 -5.88
C TYR A 68 6.91 -3.41 -4.52
N LEU A 69 5.97 -3.83 -3.67
CA LEU A 69 6.31 -4.51 -2.41
C LEU A 69 6.98 -5.87 -2.62
N SER A 70 6.71 -6.52 -3.75
CA SER A 70 7.37 -7.76 -4.13
C SER A 70 8.77 -7.50 -4.70
N GLU A 71 8.97 -6.39 -5.41
CA GLU A 71 10.24 -5.93 -5.97
C GLU A 71 11.19 -5.40 -4.88
N LEU A 72 10.65 -4.75 -3.82
CA LEU A 72 11.40 -4.37 -2.62
C LEU A 72 11.98 -5.58 -1.86
N GLN A 73 11.50 -6.79 -2.14
CA GLN A 73 12.19 -8.03 -1.75
C GLN A 73 12.90 -8.59 -2.99
N PRO A 74 14.13 -8.17 -3.29
CA PRO A 74 14.91 -8.84 -4.31
C PRO A 74 15.04 -10.31 -3.90
N ARG A 75 14.31 -11.20 -4.59
CA ARG A 75 14.54 -12.65 -4.53
C ARG A 75 15.84 -12.92 -5.26
N ARG A 76 16.97 -12.54 -4.64
CA ARG A 76 18.28 -13.03 -5.05
C ARG A 76 18.21 -14.54 -4.92
N ARG A 77 18.17 -15.22 -6.06
CA ARG A 77 18.24 -16.67 -6.17
C ARG A 77 19.42 -17.12 -5.30
N TRP A 78 19.14 -18.03 -4.37
CA TRP A 78 19.98 -18.56 -3.29
C TRP A 78 21.49 -18.63 -3.57
N ILE A 79 22.21 -17.53 -3.41
CA ILE A 79 23.67 -17.51 -3.50
C ILE A 79 24.30 -16.91 -2.22
N PHE A 80 23.52 -16.19 -1.40
CA PHE A 80 24.01 -15.59 -0.16
C PHE A 80 23.01 -15.76 1.01
N PRO A 81 23.47 -16.13 2.22
CA PRO A 81 22.64 -16.11 3.41
C PRO A 81 22.19 -14.67 3.71
N GLN A 82 20.88 -14.45 3.78
CA GLN A 82 20.33 -13.17 4.22
C GLN A 82 20.37 -13.11 5.76
N PRO A 83 20.69 -11.94 6.35
CA PRO A 83 20.59 -11.78 7.79
C PRO A 83 19.14 -11.98 8.25
N ASN A 84 18.96 -12.68 9.37
CA ASN A 84 17.65 -12.84 10.00
C ASN A 84 17.08 -11.46 10.41
N LEU A 85 15.74 -11.32 10.36
CA LEU A 85 15.08 -10.12 10.88
C LEU A 85 15.34 -9.99 12.39
N GLN A 86 15.51 -8.77 12.86
CA GLN A 86 15.83 -8.47 14.26
C GLN A 86 14.68 -7.76 14.99
N GLU A 87 14.60 -7.97 16.30
CA GLU A 87 13.67 -7.21 17.14
C GLU A 87 13.99 -5.71 17.09
N GLY A 88 12.96 -4.87 17.05
CA GLY A 88 13.10 -3.43 16.87
C GLY A 88 13.26 -2.96 15.43
N GLN A 89 13.46 -3.86 14.46
CA GLN A 89 13.57 -3.49 13.05
C GLN A 89 12.22 -2.99 12.49
N MET A 90 12.25 -1.88 11.75
CA MET A 90 11.07 -1.36 11.07
C MET A 90 10.76 -2.16 9.80
N VAL A 91 9.54 -2.67 9.70
CA VAL A 91 9.05 -3.43 8.56
C VAL A 91 7.76 -2.85 8.00
N ILE A 92 7.57 -3.02 6.70
CA ILE A 92 6.30 -2.73 6.01
C ILE A 92 5.49 -4.03 5.97
N LEU A 93 4.24 -3.98 6.42
CA LEU A 93 3.29 -5.08 6.21
C LEU A 93 2.78 -5.05 4.77
N LYS A 94 2.73 -6.19 4.08
CA LYS A 94 2.17 -6.27 2.71
C LYS A 94 0.64 -6.21 2.65
N GLU A 95 -0.04 -6.29 3.79
CA GLU A 95 -1.49 -6.40 3.88
C GLU A 95 -2.12 -5.07 4.28
N GLY A 96 -3.23 -4.71 3.63
CA GLY A 96 -4.05 -3.56 4.02
C GLY A 96 -3.46 -2.18 3.73
N ASN A 97 -2.39 -2.07 2.94
CA ASN A 97 -1.87 -0.77 2.51
C ASN A 97 -2.84 -0.11 1.54
N LYS A 98 -3.27 1.11 1.86
CA LYS A 98 -4.01 1.97 0.93
C LYS A 98 -3.02 2.83 0.16
N PRO A 99 -3.40 3.39 -1.01
CA PRO A 99 -2.56 4.37 -1.68
C PRO A 99 -2.15 5.48 -0.70
N LEU A 100 -0.85 5.76 -0.61
CA LEU A 100 -0.22 6.72 0.32
C LEU A 100 -0.24 6.35 1.83
N GLN A 101 -0.71 5.16 2.21
CA GLN A 101 -0.71 4.70 3.59
C GLN A 101 0.08 3.38 3.71
N TRP A 102 1.31 3.49 4.23
CA TRP A 102 2.17 2.34 4.50
C TRP A 102 2.00 1.89 5.95
N ASN A 103 1.65 0.63 6.16
CA ASN A 103 1.60 0.01 7.48
C ASN A 103 3.03 -0.31 7.95
N LEU A 104 3.76 0.74 8.35
CA LEU A 104 5.07 0.68 8.96
C LEU A 104 4.94 0.29 10.43
N VAL A 105 5.57 -0.81 10.80
CA VAL A 105 5.51 -1.34 12.17
C VAL A 105 6.88 -1.85 12.61
N PRO A 106 7.26 -1.66 13.88
CA PRO A 106 8.43 -2.32 14.43
C PRO A 106 8.12 -3.80 14.68
N ILE A 107 9.13 -4.64 14.52
CA ILE A 107 9.09 -6.03 15.00
C ILE A 107 9.22 -6.02 16.52
N CYS A 108 8.21 -6.52 17.21
CA CYS A 108 8.24 -6.64 18.66
C CYS A 108 8.96 -7.89 19.13
N LYS A 109 8.75 -9.02 18.43
CA LYS A 109 9.38 -10.29 18.78
C LYS A 109 9.67 -11.13 17.56
N VAL A 110 10.82 -11.79 17.56
CA VAL A 110 11.24 -12.70 16.51
C VAL A 110 11.07 -14.14 17.01
N ILE A 111 10.43 -15.00 16.21
CA ILE A 111 10.22 -16.42 16.55
C ILE A 111 11.09 -17.27 15.61
N PRO A 112 12.30 -17.67 16.04
CA PRO A 112 13.14 -18.57 15.26
C PRO A 112 12.59 -20.00 15.29
N SER A 113 12.81 -20.73 14.20
CA SER A 113 12.58 -22.18 14.13
C SER A 113 13.72 -22.94 14.82
N GLU A 114 13.56 -24.26 15.01
CA GLU A 114 14.58 -25.16 15.57
C GLU A 114 15.94 -25.05 14.88
N TYR A 115 15.96 -24.68 13.60
CA TYR A 115 17.17 -24.47 12.80
C TYR A 115 17.71 -23.03 12.83
N GLY A 116 17.24 -22.17 13.74
CA GLY A 116 17.71 -20.77 13.89
C GLY A 116 17.20 -19.81 12.81
N LEU A 117 16.35 -20.26 11.89
CA LEU A 117 15.77 -19.42 10.84
C LEU A 117 14.46 -18.77 11.30
N VAL A 118 14.34 -17.46 11.10
CA VAL A 118 13.12 -16.71 11.42
C VAL A 118 12.08 -16.95 10.35
N ARG A 119 10.93 -17.53 10.71
CA ARG A 119 9.81 -17.72 9.79
C ARG A 119 8.61 -16.86 10.14
N VAL A 120 8.47 -16.50 11.42
CA VAL A 120 7.35 -15.74 11.96
C VAL A 120 7.87 -14.63 12.86
N VAL A 121 7.27 -13.45 12.71
CA VAL A 121 7.53 -12.27 13.53
C VAL A 121 6.24 -11.78 14.16
N GLU A 122 6.36 -11.18 15.33
CA GLU A 122 5.27 -10.51 16.04
C GLU A 122 5.42 -9.01 15.85
N VAL A 123 4.39 -8.37 15.31
CA VAL A 123 4.37 -6.95 14.98
C VAL A 123 3.26 -6.25 15.76
N LYS A 124 3.51 -5.02 16.19
CA LYS A 124 2.51 -4.20 16.87
C LYS A 124 1.94 -3.16 15.90
N THR A 125 0.66 -3.29 15.62
CA THR A 125 -0.14 -2.32 14.85
C THR A 125 -1.02 -1.52 15.82
N ALA A 126 -1.58 -0.40 15.39
CA ALA A 126 -2.57 0.37 16.18
C ALA A 126 -3.78 -0.48 16.64
N ALA A 127 -4.12 -1.53 15.89
CA ALA A 127 -5.21 -2.45 16.21
C ALA A 127 -4.83 -3.55 17.23
N GLY A 128 -3.55 -3.70 17.56
CA GLY A 128 -3.07 -4.76 18.46
C GLY A 128 -1.82 -5.46 17.93
N VAL A 129 -1.46 -6.55 18.61
CA VAL A 129 -0.25 -7.33 18.31
C VAL A 129 -0.63 -8.54 17.45
N PHE A 130 0.06 -8.73 16.34
CA PHE A 130 -0.24 -9.77 15.36
C PHE A 130 1.00 -10.57 14.98
N ARG A 131 0.82 -11.87 14.74
CA ARG A 131 1.85 -12.74 14.15
C ARG A 131 1.78 -12.70 12.63
N ARG A 132 2.92 -12.53 11.96
CA ARG A 132 3.04 -12.50 10.50
C ARG A 132 4.23 -13.31 10.03
N ALA A 133 4.05 -14.01 8.92
CA ALA A 133 5.14 -14.72 8.26
C ALA A 133 6.13 -13.73 7.63
N ILE A 134 7.41 -14.11 7.56
CA ILE A 134 8.46 -13.27 6.94
C ILE A 134 8.16 -12.90 5.48
N SER A 135 7.36 -13.70 4.78
CA SER A 135 6.94 -13.44 3.39
C SER A 135 5.97 -12.27 3.25
N LYS A 136 5.30 -11.90 4.35
CA LYS A 136 4.29 -10.84 4.45
C LYS A 136 4.83 -9.54 5.04
N VAL A 137 6.09 -9.53 5.47
CA VAL A 137 6.79 -8.35 5.98
C VAL A 137 7.94 -8.01 5.04
N VAL A 138 8.22 -6.73 4.88
CA VAL A 138 9.36 -6.25 4.09
C VAL A 138 10.22 -5.39 5.00
N PRO A 139 11.48 -5.77 5.28
CA PRO A 139 12.38 -4.88 6.02
C PRO A 139 12.63 -3.62 5.21
N LEU A 140 12.56 -2.47 5.88
CA LEU A 140 12.98 -1.22 5.25
C LEU A 140 14.51 -1.28 5.05
N PRO A 141 15.04 -0.94 3.88
CA PRO A 141 16.48 -0.77 3.70
C PRO A 141 16.89 0.45 4.50
N LEU A 142 17.30 0.23 5.75
CA LEU A 142 18.03 1.22 6.51
C LEU A 142 19.48 1.20 6.00
N PRO A 143 20.14 2.36 5.86
CA PRO A 143 21.58 2.39 5.64
C PRO A 143 22.24 1.56 6.74
N GLU A 144 23.15 0.66 6.34
CA GLU A 144 23.93 -0.15 7.27
C GLU A 144 24.62 0.81 8.24
N VAL A 145 24.13 0.85 9.48
CA VAL A 145 24.87 1.51 10.56
C VAL A 145 26.05 0.58 10.79
N GLU A 146 27.21 0.97 10.26
CA GLU A 146 28.49 0.33 10.55
C GLU A 146 28.59 0.18 12.07
N GLN A 147 28.47 -1.05 12.55
CA GLN A 147 28.80 -1.35 13.94
C GLN A 147 30.32 -1.16 14.05
N PRO A 148 30.83 -0.39 15.02
CA PRO A 148 32.26 -0.25 15.21
C PRO A 148 32.84 -1.65 15.41
N SER A 149 33.85 -1.99 14.62
CA SER A 149 34.62 -3.21 14.72
C SER A 149 35.03 -3.44 16.17
N ASN A 150 34.43 -4.44 16.82
CA ASN A 150 34.80 -4.85 18.17
C ASN A 150 36.30 -5.15 18.21
N GLY A 151 36.96 -4.55 19.21
CA GLY A 151 38.40 -4.43 19.34
C GLY A 151 39.18 -5.74 19.21
N GLU A 152 40.38 -5.56 18.67
CA GLU A 152 41.49 -6.49 18.73
C GLU A 152 41.63 -7.02 20.17
N ARG A 153 41.42 -8.32 20.34
CA ARG A 153 41.83 -9.01 21.57
C ARG A 153 43.34 -9.17 21.50
N GLU A 154 44.08 -8.27 22.15
CA GLU A 154 45.48 -8.51 22.50
C GLU A 154 45.58 -9.76 23.38
N VAL A 155 46.43 -10.69 22.98
CA VAL A 155 46.75 -11.92 23.72
C VAL A 155 47.94 -11.60 24.62
N PRO A 156 47.91 -11.85 25.94
CA PRO A 156 49.08 -11.62 26.78
C PRO A 156 50.10 -12.74 26.56
N VAL A 157 51.36 -12.32 26.43
CA VAL A 157 52.58 -13.14 26.31
C VAL A 157 52.94 -13.79 27.64
#